data_AF-A0A0N5D459-F1
#
_entry.id   AF-A0A0N5D459-F1
#
_cell.length_a   1.000
_cell.length_b   1.000
_cell.length_c   1.000
_cell.angle_alpha   90.00
_cell.angle_beta   90.00
_cell.angle_gamma   90.00
#
_symmetry.space_group_name_H-M   'P 1'
#
loop_
_entity.id
_entity.type
_entity.pdbx_description
1 polymer ?
#
loop_
_entity_poly.entity_id
_entity_poly.type
_entity_poly.pdbx_seq_one_letter_code
_entity_poly.pdbx_strand_id
1 'polypeptide(L)'
;MSSSMRLSDQATRLSVNLRERCRMHDLNEAFDDLRAILPYANGTSVRKLSKIATLLLAKNHILMQANAMEEMRRIIHILQQQLFNLSFTNYDTQH
;
A
#
# COMPACT_ATOMS: atom_id res chain seq x y z
N MET A 1 29.39 -47.26 -5.27
CA MET A 1 28.86 -46.24 -4.34
C MET A 1 28.27 -45.02 -5.09
N SER A 2 27.50 -45.19 -6.18
CA SER A 2 27.31 -44.06 -7.12
C SER A 2 25.90 -43.80 -7.68
N SER A 3 24.90 -44.66 -7.47
CA SER A 3 23.53 -44.42 -7.97
C SER A 3 22.54 -43.94 -6.90
N SER A 4 22.66 -44.44 -5.66
CA SER A 4 21.78 -44.05 -4.55
C SER A 4 21.96 -42.58 -4.13
N MET A 5 23.21 -42.06 -4.13
CA MET A 5 23.51 -40.65 -3.85
C MET A 5 22.96 -39.67 -4.90
N ARG A 6 22.82 -40.10 -6.17
CA ARG A 6 22.27 -39.25 -7.24
C ARG A 6 20.76 -39.09 -7.11
N LEU A 7 20.06 -40.13 -6.66
CA LEU A 7 18.63 -40.10 -6.40
C LEU A 7 18.29 -39.21 -5.19
N SER A 8 19.13 -39.23 -4.13
CA SER A 8 18.96 -38.34 -2.99
C SER A 8 19.19 -36.87 -3.34
N ASP A 9 20.16 -36.57 -4.22
CA ASP A 9 20.37 -35.19 -4.70
C ASP A 9 19.19 -34.70 -5.55
N GLN A 10 18.67 -35.55 -6.44
CA GLN A 10 17.50 -35.23 -7.24
C GLN A 10 16.25 -34.99 -6.37
N ALA A 11 16.00 -35.83 -5.38
CA ALA A 11 14.90 -35.66 -4.44
C ALA A 11 15.03 -34.37 -3.63
N THR A 12 16.26 -34.04 -3.20
CA THR A 12 16.55 -32.78 -2.49
C THR A 12 16.25 -31.57 -3.37
N ARG A 13 16.74 -31.57 -4.62
CA ARG A 13 16.47 -30.48 -5.59
C ARG A 13 14.98 -30.29 -5.86
N LEU A 14 14.22 -31.39 -6.01
CA LEU A 14 12.77 -31.33 -6.21
C LEU A 14 12.04 -30.74 -4.99
N SER A 15 12.42 -31.16 -3.77
CA SER A 15 11.87 -30.63 -2.52
C SER A 15 12.16 -29.13 -2.36
N VAL A 16 13.38 -28.69 -2.66
CA VAL A 16 13.76 -27.26 -2.65
C VAL A 16 12.95 -26.46 -3.67
N ASN A 17 12.81 -26.95 -4.90
CA ASN A 17 12.03 -26.27 -5.95
C ASN A 17 10.54 -26.18 -5.59
N LEU A 18 9.98 -27.22 -4.98
CA LEU A 18 8.60 -27.17 -4.49
C LEU A 18 8.43 -26.09 -3.42
N ARG A 19 9.33 -26.06 -2.43
CA ARG A 19 9.30 -25.08 -1.35
C ARG A 19 9.39 -23.65 -1.88
N GLU A 20 10.29 -23.38 -2.83
CA GLU A 20 10.41 -22.03 -3.39
C GLU A 20 9.19 -21.64 -4.23
N ARG A 21 8.54 -22.60 -4.90
CA ARG A 21 7.26 -22.34 -5.59
C ARG A 21 6.15 -21.96 -4.60
N CYS A 22 6.03 -22.67 -3.48
CA CYS A 22 5.08 -22.32 -2.42
C CYS A 22 5.38 -20.91 -1.87
N ARG A 23 6.64 -20.63 -1.52
CA ARG A 23 7.05 -19.29 -1.04
C ARG A 23 6.71 -18.19 -2.04
N MET A 24 6.90 -18.44 -3.34
CA MET A 24 6.55 -17.50 -4.40
C MET A 24 5.04 -17.35 -4.59
N HIS A 25 4.24 -18.36 -4.28
CA HIS A 25 2.78 -18.29 -4.29
C HIS A 25 2.29 -17.35 -3.18
N ASP A 26 2.73 -17.56 -1.94
CA ASP A 26 2.41 -16.72 -0.79
C ASP A 26 2.81 -15.25 -1.05
N LEU A 27 4.00 -15.04 -1.63
CA LEU A 27 4.45 -13.71 -2.02
C LEU A 27 3.52 -13.07 -3.07
N ASN A 28 3.08 -13.83 -4.07
CA ASN A 28 2.22 -13.31 -5.13
C ASN A 28 0.82 -12.97 -4.61
N GLU A 29 0.30 -13.78 -3.67
CA GLU A 29 -0.97 -13.54 -2.97
C GLU A 29 -0.92 -12.23 -2.19
N ALA A 30 0.09 -12.02 -1.35
CA ALA A 30 0.28 -10.76 -0.63
C ALA A 30 0.40 -9.54 -1.57
N PHE A 31 1.01 -9.73 -2.73
CA PHE A 31 1.09 -8.69 -3.76
C PHE A 31 -0.27 -8.39 -4.41
N ASP A 32 -1.17 -9.36 -4.51
CA ASP A 32 -2.52 -9.20 -5.03
C ASP A 32 -3.42 -8.49 -4.02
N ASP A 33 -3.31 -8.85 -2.74
CA ASP A 33 -3.97 -8.12 -1.65
C ASP A 33 -3.53 -6.65 -1.62
N LEU A 34 -2.22 -6.40 -1.78
CA LEU A 34 -1.71 -5.05 -1.90
C LEU A 34 -2.31 -4.33 -3.11
N ARG A 35 -2.41 -4.98 -4.28
CA ARG A 35 -3.03 -4.36 -5.46
C ARG A 35 -4.48 -3.98 -5.21
N ALA A 36 -5.26 -4.80 -4.51
CA ALA A 36 -6.67 -4.57 -4.27
C ALA A 36 -6.97 -3.27 -3.51
N ILE A 37 -6.04 -2.81 -2.67
CA ILE A 37 -6.20 -1.57 -1.89
C ILE A 37 -5.60 -0.32 -2.57
N LEU A 38 -4.93 -0.48 -3.71
CA LEU A 38 -4.33 0.64 -4.42
C LEU A 38 -5.36 1.38 -5.29
N PRO A 39 -5.15 2.69 -5.53
CA PRO A 39 -5.95 3.41 -6.51
C PRO A 39 -5.85 2.72 -7.88
N TYR A 40 -6.97 2.69 -8.60
CA TYR A 40 -7.14 2.05 -9.92
C TYR A 40 -7.16 0.51 -9.94
N ALA A 41 -7.25 -0.16 -8.79
CA ALA A 41 -7.37 -1.62 -8.70
C ALA A 41 -8.61 -2.21 -9.40
N ASN A 42 -9.69 -1.41 -9.51
CA ASN A 42 -11.04 -1.89 -9.84
C ASN A 42 -11.45 -1.61 -11.30
N GLY A 43 -10.53 -1.20 -12.16
CA GLY A 43 -10.85 -0.97 -13.57
C GLY A 43 -10.95 -2.29 -14.32
N THR A 44 -12.12 -2.57 -14.91
CA THR A 44 -12.43 -3.81 -15.68
C THR A 44 -11.50 -4.09 -16.86
N SER A 45 -10.65 -3.13 -17.23
CA SER A 45 -9.66 -3.21 -18.32
C SER A 45 -8.22 -2.95 -17.87
N VAL A 46 -7.93 -2.87 -16.57
CA VAL A 46 -6.58 -2.52 -16.08
C VAL A 46 -5.74 -3.79 -15.96
N ARG A 47 -4.72 -3.90 -16.82
CA ARG A 47 -3.71 -4.96 -16.77
C ARG A 47 -3.06 -5.01 -15.38
N LYS A 48 -2.89 -6.23 -14.83
CA LYS A 48 -2.17 -6.48 -13.57
C LYS A 48 -0.80 -5.77 -13.57
N LEU A 49 -0.60 -4.88 -12.59
CA LEU A 49 0.67 -4.16 -12.42
C LEU A 49 1.81 -5.13 -12.11
N SER A 50 3.01 -4.83 -12.62
CA SER A 50 4.22 -5.55 -12.25
C SER A 50 4.54 -5.37 -10.76
N LYS A 51 5.34 -6.26 -10.15
CA LYS A 51 5.72 -6.15 -8.73
C LYS A 51 6.38 -4.81 -8.41
N ILE A 52 7.26 -4.32 -9.28
CA ILE A 52 7.93 -3.02 -9.12
C ILE A 52 6.92 -1.88 -9.20
N ALA A 53 6.01 -1.91 -10.20
CA ALA A 53 4.98 -0.90 -10.33
C ALA A 53 4.02 -0.88 -9.13
N THR A 54 3.63 -2.05 -8.61
CA THR A 54 2.81 -2.16 -7.40
C THR A 54 3.50 -1.52 -6.18
N LEU A 55 4.79 -1.81 -5.96
CA LEU A 55 5.53 -1.22 -4.83
C LEU A 55 5.68 0.30 -4.96
N LEU A 56 5.97 0.80 -6.17
CA LEU A 56 6.07 2.24 -6.44
C LEU A 56 4.74 2.94 -6.18
N LEU A 57 3.64 2.36 -6.68
CA LEU A 57 2.31 2.91 -6.50
C LEU A 57 1.91 2.90 -5.02
N ALA A 58 2.19 1.81 -4.30
CA ALA A 58 1.94 1.72 -2.87
C ALA A 58 2.69 2.80 -2.07
N LYS A 59 3.98 2.98 -2.33
CA LYS A 59 4.78 4.05 -1.69
C LYS A 59 4.17 5.43 -1.95
N ASN A 60 3.85 5.72 -3.21
CA ASN A 60 3.29 7.02 -3.59
C ASN A 60 1.91 7.24 -2.98
N HIS A 61 1.08 6.20 -2.90
CA HIS A 61 -0.24 6.27 -2.29
C HIS A 61 -0.16 6.60 -0.80
N ILE A 62 0.76 5.96 -0.06
CA ILE A 62 1.01 6.27 1.36
C ILE A 62 1.42 7.74 1.54
N LEU A 63 2.37 8.23 0.74
CA LEU A 63 2.83 9.63 0.81
C LEU A 63 1.69 10.62 0.50
N MET A 64 0.89 10.34 -0.52
CA MET A 64 -0.26 11.16 -0.88
C MET A 64 -1.29 11.20 0.26
N GLN A 65 -1.60 10.06 0.87
CA GLN A 65 -2.51 10.00 2.02
C GLN A 65 -1.97 10.78 3.23
N ALA A 66 -0.67 10.69 3.51
CA ALA A 66 -0.04 11.46 4.58
C ALA A 66 -0.17 12.98 4.37
N ASN A 67 0.14 13.45 3.15
CA ASN A 67 0.01 14.86 2.78
C ASN A 67 -1.45 15.32 2.85
N ALA A 68 -2.40 14.52 2.37
CA ALA A 68 -3.82 14.84 2.45
C ALA A 68 -4.30 14.98 3.91
N MET A 69 -3.81 14.14 4.82
CA MET A 69 -4.13 14.26 6.25
C MET A 69 -3.56 15.54 6.87
N GLU A 70 -2.34 15.93 6.50
CA GLU A 70 -1.74 17.18 6.99
C GLU A 70 -2.51 18.41 6.50
N GLU A 71 -2.89 18.40 5.23
CA GLU A 71 -3.68 19.46 4.62
C GLU A 71 -5.05 19.60 5.28
N MET A 72 -5.74 18.48 5.56
CA MET A 72 -7.01 18.49 6.29
C MET A 72 -6.86 19.08 7.69
N ARG A 73 -5.79 18.73 8.43
CA ARG A 73 -5.49 19.32 9.75
C ARG A 73 -5.30 20.83 9.66
N ARG A 74 -4.54 21.29 8.66
CA ARG A 74 -4.31 22.73 8.42
C ARG A 74 -5.62 23.46 8.12
N ILE A 75 -6.47 22.90 7.28
CA ILE A 75 -7.79 23.47 6.95
C ILE A 75 -8.67 23.57 8.21
N ILE A 76 -8.73 22.51 9.02
CA ILE A 76 -9.48 22.53 10.28
C ILE A 76 -9.00 23.65 11.19
N HIS A 77 -7.68 23.82 11.33
CA HIS A 77 -7.11 24.89 12.16
C HIS A 77 -7.51 26.28 11.65
N ILE A 78 -7.46 26.51 10.34
CA ILE A 78 -7.87 27.78 9.73
C ILE A 78 -9.35 28.06 9.97
N LEU A 79 -10.22 27.06 9.76
CA LEU A 79 -11.65 27.21 9.98
C LEU A 79 -11.96 27.50 11.45
N GLN A 80 -11.27 26.85 12.38
CA GLN A 80 -11.40 27.13 13.82
C GLN A 80 -10.98 28.57 14.16
N GLN A 81 -9.87 29.07 13.60
CA GLN A 81 -9.48 30.47 13.79
C GLN A 81 -10.49 31.45 13.19
N GLN A 82 -11.02 31.16 12.00
CA GLN A 82 -12.03 32.01 11.37
C GLN A 82 -13.32 32.08 12.21
N LEU A 83 -13.79 30.94 12.73
CA LEU A 83 -14.94 30.89 13.64
C LEU A 83 -14.68 31.65 14.94
N PHE A 84 -13.48 31.52 15.51
CA PHE A 84 -13.06 32.29 16.67
C PHE A 84 -13.15 33.78 16.37
N ASN A 85 -12.53 34.28 15.31
CA ASN A 85 -12.53 35.70 14.95
C ASN A 85 -13.94 36.27 14.75
N LEU A 86 -14.83 35.52 14.08
CA LEU A 86 -16.23 35.91 13.90
C LEU A 86 -16.97 36.05 15.24
N SER A 87 -16.63 35.24 16.23
CA SER A 87 -17.24 35.36 17.56
C SER A 87 -16.85 36.67 18.26
N PHE A 88 -15.63 37.20 18.06
CA PHE A 88 -15.19 38.47 18.67
C PHE A 88 -15.71 39.71 17.92
N THR A 89 -15.74 39.68 16.59
CA THR A 89 -16.23 40.84 15.81
C THR A 89 -17.69 41.17 16.09
N ASN A 90 -18.51 40.18 16.50
CA ASN A 90 -19.91 40.40 16.87
C ASN A 90 -20.09 41.05 18.26
N TYR A 91 -19.07 41.03 19.14
CA TYR A 91 -19.14 41.72 20.44
C TYR A 91 -18.74 43.20 20.34
N ASP A 92 -17.83 43.56 19.44
CA ASP A 92 -17.34 44.95 19.28
C ASP A 92 -18.32 45.87 18.51
N THR A 93 -19.42 45.34 17.95
CA THR A 93 -20.43 46.15 17.23
C THR A 93 -21.67 46.50 18.07
N GLN A 94 -21.71 46.12 19.35
CA GLN A 94 -22.83 46.42 20.27
C GLN A 94 -22.55 47.57 21.27
N HIS A 95 -21.49 48.36 21.05
CA HIS A 95 -21.25 49.62 21.75
C HIS A 95 -21.01 50.75 20.75
#